data_AF-A0A352KP82-F1
#
_entry.id   AF-A0A352KP82-F1
#
_cell.length_a   1.000
_cell.length_b   1.000
_cell.length_c   1.000
_cell.angle_alpha   90.00
_cell.angle_beta   90.00
_cell.angle_gamma   90.00
#
_symmetry.space_group_name_H-M   'P 1'
#
loop_
_entity.id
_entity.type
_entity.pdbx_description
1 polymer ?
#
loop_
_entity_poly.entity_id
_entity_poly.type
_entity_poly.pdbx_seq_one_letter_code
_entity_poly.pdbx_strand_id
1 'polypeptide(L)'
;MKYGLSELETLVLERAPGGEYTKNTTTREYQRLTAYGGGTIKNSLFLSAKRAGLSEKLTMELAHIFGWDIDFVLDIRSGDEFFVVYEELYLDGELKGTGHIISAEFVNQGKTYQAVRYTDSQDKVDYYTP
;
A
#
# COMPACT_ATOMS: atom_id res chain seq x y z
N MET A 1 -19.86 -27.45 -9.59
CA MET A 1 -20.01 -26.81 -8.27
C MET A 1 -18.96 -25.72 -8.14
N LYS A 2 -19.29 -24.55 -7.58
CA LYS A 2 -18.34 -23.45 -7.37
C LYS A 2 -18.19 -23.16 -5.88
N TYR A 3 -16.97 -22.98 -5.42
CA TYR A 3 -16.63 -22.64 -4.03
C TYR A 3 -15.74 -21.40 -4.04
N GLY A 4 -16.13 -20.33 -3.34
CA GLY A 4 -15.25 -19.18 -3.11
C GLY A 4 -14.24 -19.54 -2.02
N LEU A 5 -12.95 -19.59 -2.37
CA LEU A 5 -11.86 -19.83 -1.42
C LEU A 5 -11.41 -18.53 -0.76
N SER A 6 -11.50 -17.41 -1.48
CA SER A 6 -11.30 -16.04 -0.98
C SER A 6 -12.10 -15.05 -1.85
N GLU A 7 -12.00 -13.75 -1.58
CA GLU A 7 -12.59 -12.70 -2.45
C GLU A 7 -12.00 -12.73 -3.88
N LEU A 8 -10.80 -13.29 -4.04
CA LEU A 8 -10.09 -13.35 -5.31
C LEU A 8 -10.02 -14.76 -5.91
N GLU A 9 -10.24 -15.81 -5.14
CA GLU A 9 -10.04 -17.18 -5.59
C GLU A 9 -11.35 -17.97 -5.60
N THR A 10 -11.71 -18.53 -6.76
CA THR A 10 -12.86 -19.41 -6.90
C THR A 10 -12.41 -20.77 -7.41
N LEU A 11 -12.83 -21.81 -6.70
CA LEU A 11 -12.70 -23.20 -7.10
C LEU A 11 -13.93 -23.65 -7.87
N VAL A 12 -13.73 -24.15 -9.08
CA VAL A 12 -14.75 -24.75 -9.95
C VAL A 12 -14.48 -26.25 -10.06
N LEU A 13 -15.45 -27.05 -9.59
CA LEU A 13 -15.47 -28.50 -9.77
C LEU A 13 -16.48 -28.85 -10.86
N GLU A 14 -16.01 -29.46 -11.93
CA GLU A 14 -16.84 -29.96 -13.03
C GLU A 14 -16.78 -31.48 -13.06
N ARG A 15 -17.94 -32.14 -13.14
CA ARG A 15 -18.01 -33.59 -13.23
C ARG A 15 -17.92 -33.97 -14.71
N ALA A 16 -16.87 -34.68 -15.08
CA ALA A 16 -16.69 -35.20 -16.43
C ALA A 16 -17.71 -36.33 -16.71
N PRO A 17 -18.03 -36.60 -17.98
CA PRO A 17 -18.98 -37.66 -18.37
C PRO A 17 -18.63 -39.07 -17.86
N GLY A 18 -17.37 -39.31 -17.47
CA GLY A 18 -16.88 -40.58 -16.90
C GLY A 18 -16.95 -40.70 -15.37
N GLY A 19 -17.43 -39.67 -14.65
CA GLY A 19 -17.53 -39.68 -13.19
C GLY A 19 -16.33 -39.10 -12.45
N GLU A 20 -15.25 -38.76 -13.14
CA GLU A 20 -14.12 -37.98 -12.61
C GLU A 20 -14.52 -36.51 -12.41
N TYR A 21 -13.85 -35.83 -11.48
CA TYR A 21 -14.02 -34.39 -11.24
C TYR A 21 -12.79 -33.63 -11.73
N THR A 22 -13.00 -32.61 -12.55
CA THR A 22 -11.95 -31.65 -12.94
C THR A 22 -11.97 -30.47 -11.97
N LYS A 23 -10.78 -30.12 -11.45
CA LYS A 23 -10.55 -29.00 -10.54
C LYS A 23 -9.97 -27.82 -11.31
N ASN A 24 -10.70 -26.73 -11.44
CA ASN A 24 -10.21 -25.48 -12.01
C ASN A 24 -10.25 -24.37 -10.95
N THR A 25 -9.14 -23.64 -10.79
CA THR A 25 -9.09 -22.46 -9.93
C THR A 25 -9.04 -21.21 -10.80
N THR A 26 -9.88 -20.22 -10.51
CA THR A 26 -9.83 -18.89 -11.13
C THR A 26 -9.39 -17.87 -10.09
N THR A 27 -8.35 -17.11 -10.41
CA THR A 27 -7.84 -16.00 -9.59
C THR A 27 -8.24 -14.67 -10.23
N ARG A 28 -8.76 -13.75 -9.43
CA ARG A 28 -9.07 -12.37 -9.80
C ARG A 28 -7.96 -11.45 -9.29
N GLU A 29 -7.68 -10.39 -10.02
CA GLU A 29 -6.72 -9.35 -9.61
C GLU A 29 -7.48 -8.08 -9.19
N TYR A 30 -6.92 -7.35 -8.23
CA TYR A 30 -7.40 -6.00 -7.92
C TYR A 30 -7.08 -5.04 -9.06
N GLN A 31 -8.02 -4.16 -9.38
CA GLN A 31 -7.71 -2.95 -10.12
C GLN A 31 -6.96 -2.00 -9.19
N ARG A 32 -5.77 -1.56 -9.59
CA ARG A 32 -4.95 -0.61 -8.82
C ARG A 32 -5.12 0.79 -9.40
N LEU A 33 -5.56 1.74 -8.58
CA LEU A 33 -5.64 3.15 -8.93
C LEU A 33 -4.67 3.96 -8.08
N THR A 34 -4.09 5.01 -8.66
CA THR A 34 -3.18 5.90 -7.92
C THR A 34 -3.97 6.95 -7.14
N ALA A 35 -3.65 7.09 -5.86
CA ALA A 35 -4.17 8.11 -4.97
C ALA A 35 -3.03 8.88 -4.31
N TYR A 36 -3.38 10.00 -3.69
CA TYR A 36 -2.45 10.89 -3.01
C TYR A 36 -2.99 11.28 -1.65
N GLY A 37 -2.09 11.38 -0.67
CA GLY A 37 -2.41 11.90 0.65
C GLY A 37 -1.21 12.60 1.26
N GLY A 38 -1.46 13.50 2.21
CA GLY A 38 -0.39 14.26 2.84
C GLY A 38 -0.91 15.31 3.79
N GLY A 39 0.00 15.93 4.51
CA GLY A 39 -0.33 17.06 5.36
C GLY A 39 0.80 17.48 6.29
N THR A 40 0.51 18.51 7.07
CA THR A 40 1.44 19.06 8.06
C THR A 40 1.28 18.34 9.40
N ILE A 41 2.40 17.96 10.00
CA ILE A 41 2.48 17.42 11.35
C ILE A 41 2.01 18.48 12.35
N LYS A 42 1.10 18.08 13.23
CA LYS A 42 0.70 18.88 14.40
C LYS A 42 1.09 18.24 15.73
N ASN A 43 1.01 16.92 15.82
CA ASN A 43 1.21 16.17 17.07
C ASN A 43 2.14 14.98 16.86
N SER A 44 1.76 14.09 15.94
CA SER A 44 2.55 12.94 15.54
C SER A 44 2.28 12.61 14.08
N LEU A 45 3.17 11.82 13.47
CA LEU A 45 2.95 11.27 12.14
C LEU A 45 1.62 10.52 12.07
N PHE A 46 1.37 9.63 13.04
CA PHE A 46 0.18 8.78 13.03
C PHE A 46 -1.14 9.56 13.06
N LEU A 47 -1.25 10.57 13.93
CA LEU A 47 -2.45 11.40 14.01
C LEU A 47 -2.64 12.27 12.77
N SER A 48 -1.55 12.75 12.18
CA SER A 48 -1.60 13.62 11.00
C SER A 48 -1.92 12.81 9.74
N ALA A 49 -1.31 11.62 9.59
CA ALA A 49 -1.61 10.65 8.52
C ALA A 49 -3.06 10.18 8.57
N LYS A 50 -3.58 9.83 9.77
CA LYS A 50 -5.00 9.47 9.94
C LYS A 50 -5.95 10.60 9.55
N ARG A 51 -5.61 11.86 9.86
CA ARG A 51 -6.39 13.04 9.43
C ARG A 51 -6.34 13.26 7.92
N ALA A 52 -5.24 12.87 7.28
CA ALA A 52 -5.06 12.91 5.83
C ALA A 52 -5.73 11.72 5.10
N GLY A 53 -6.45 10.84 5.82
CA GLY A 53 -7.13 9.68 5.24
C GLY A 53 -6.22 8.49 4.96
N LEU A 54 -4.95 8.54 5.39
CA LEU A 54 -4.05 7.41 5.22
C LEU A 54 -4.43 6.26 6.17
N SER A 55 -4.36 5.04 5.66
CA SER A 55 -4.51 3.84 6.47
C SER A 55 -3.33 3.67 7.43
N GLU A 56 -3.53 2.90 8.50
CA GLU A 56 -2.46 2.53 9.43
C GLU A 56 -1.31 1.81 8.70
N LYS A 57 -1.63 0.95 7.73
CA LYS A 57 -0.65 0.27 6.88
C LYS A 57 0.24 1.28 6.13
N LEU A 58 -0.36 2.27 5.45
CA LEU A 58 0.40 3.29 4.73
C LEU A 58 1.23 4.16 5.68
N THR A 59 0.69 4.46 6.86
CA THR A 59 1.41 5.23 7.90
C THR A 59 2.65 4.49 8.38
N MET A 60 2.53 3.18 8.64
CA MET A 60 3.65 2.33 9.04
C MET A 60 4.66 2.14 7.91
N GLU A 61 4.20 2.00 6.66
CA GLU A 61 5.07 1.94 5.49
C GLU A 61 5.87 3.24 5.33
N LEU A 62 5.22 4.40 5.45
CA LEU A 62 5.89 5.71 5.44
C LEU A 62 6.93 5.84 6.56
N ALA A 63 6.59 5.40 7.78
CA ALA A 63 7.53 5.42 8.90
C ALA A 63 8.72 4.48 8.66
N HIS A 64 8.52 3.34 7.99
CA HIS A 64 9.60 2.43 7.65
C HIS A 64 10.52 2.99 6.56
N ILE A 65 9.97 3.67 5.55
CA ILE A 65 10.73 4.30 4.46
C ILE A 65 11.76 5.30 5.00
N PHE A 66 11.34 6.17 5.94
CA PHE A 66 12.19 7.27 6.44
C PHE A 66 12.76 7.04 7.83
N GLY A 67 12.42 5.93 8.50
CA GLY A 67 12.85 5.64 9.88
C GLY A 67 14.35 5.44 10.04
N TRP A 68 15.10 5.25 8.94
CA TRP A 68 16.56 5.23 8.95
C TRP A 68 17.17 6.64 9.04
N ASP A 69 16.48 7.64 8.49
CA ASP A 69 16.95 9.02 8.39
C ASP A 69 16.32 9.97 9.42
N ILE A 70 15.13 9.62 9.94
CA ILE A 70 14.33 10.45 10.83
C ILE A 70 13.92 9.62 12.04
N ASP A 71 14.30 10.07 13.24
CA ASP A 71 13.73 9.52 14.48
C ASP A 71 12.36 10.16 14.71
N PHE A 72 11.28 9.46 14.36
CA PHE A 72 9.91 9.95 14.52
C PHE A 72 9.47 10.19 15.98
N VAL A 73 10.27 9.78 16.96
CA VAL A 73 10.03 10.07 18.38
C VAL A 73 10.74 11.36 18.80
N LEU A 74 11.95 11.61 18.31
CA LEU A 74 12.81 12.71 18.77
C LEU A 74 12.84 13.92 17.81
N ASP A 75 12.77 13.68 16.50
CA ASP A 75 13.04 14.68 15.47
C ASP A 75 11.78 15.33 14.90
N ILE A 76 10.61 14.72 15.09
CA ILE A 76 9.36 15.21 14.50
C ILE A 76 8.88 16.48 15.20
N ARG A 77 8.50 17.49 14.42
CA ARG A 77 8.03 18.78 14.94
C ARG A 77 6.72 19.20 14.28
N SER A 78 5.95 20.01 15.00
CA SER A 78 4.82 20.69 14.40
C SER A 78 5.32 21.60 13.26
N GLY A 79 4.71 21.49 12.08
CA GLY A 79 5.16 22.20 10.88
C GLY A 79 5.93 21.33 9.88
N ASP A 80 6.44 20.15 10.28
CA ASP A 80 6.95 19.17 9.32
C ASP A 80 5.85 18.71 8.37
N GLU A 81 6.20 18.25 7.18
CA GLU A 81 5.24 17.86 6.14
C GLU A 81 5.53 16.46 5.62
N PHE A 82 4.47 15.76 5.19
CA PHE A 82 4.61 14.49 4.50
C PHE A 82 3.64 14.42 3.33
N PHE A 83 4.07 13.77 2.25
CA PHE A 83 3.31 13.56 1.04
C PHE A 83 3.53 12.14 0.55
N VAL A 84 2.46 11.44 0.17
CA VAL A 84 2.52 10.07 -0.33
C VAL A 84 1.65 9.91 -1.56
N VAL A 85 2.17 9.20 -2.54
CA VAL A 85 1.43 8.65 -3.67
C VAL A 85 1.33 7.15 -3.42
N TYR A 86 0.13 6.59 -3.44
CA TYR A 86 -0.11 5.19 -3.08
C TYR A 86 -1.17 4.54 -3.96
N GLU A 87 -1.29 3.23 -3.86
CA GLU A 87 -2.28 2.45 -4.59
C GLU A 87 -3.57 2.28 -3.77
N GLU A 88 -4.72 2.49 -4.42
CA GLU A 88 -6.02 2.01 -3.97
C GLU A 88 -6.38 0.73 -4.72
N LEU A 89 -6.91 -0.25 -4.00
CA LEU A 89 -7.26 -1.57 -4.52
C LEU A 89 -8.78 -1.64 -4.67
N TYR A 90 -9.22 -1.80 -5.91
CA TYR A 90 -10.63 -1.93 -6.25
C TYR A 90 -10.96 -3.34 -6.74
N LEU A 91 -12.11 -3.84 -6.32
CA LEU A 91 -12.71 -5.07 -6.85
C LEU A 91 -14.17 -4.78 -7.17
N ASP A 92 -14.58 -5.04 -8.42
CA ASP A 92 -15.95 -4.77 -8.89
C ASP A 92 -16.42 -3.31 -8.68
N GLY A 93 -15.50 -2.36 -8.76
CA GLY A 93 -15.78 -0.92 -8.56
C GLY A 93 -15.86 -0.49 -7.09
N GLU A 94 -15.70 -1.40 -6.14
CA GLU A 94 -15.65 -1.09 -4.71
C GLU A 94 -14.21 -0.99 -4.21
N LEU A 95 -13.94 0.00 -3.36
CA LEU A 95 -12.65 0.13 -2.68
C LEU A 95 -12.54 -0.98 -1.62
N LYS A 96 -11.53 -1.84 -1.77
CA LYS A 96 -11.23 -2.95 -0.85
C LYS A 96 -10.08 -2.64 0.10
N GLY A 97 -9.25 -1.66 -0.22
CA GLY A 97 -8.18 -1.19 0.66
C GLY A 97 -7.08 -0.48 -0.09
N THR A 98 -5.89 -0.44 0.51
CA THR A 98 -4.72 0.25 -0.06
C THR A 98 -3.58 -0.74 -0.34
N GLY A 99 -2.94 -0.58 -1.49
CA GLY A 99 -1.72 -1.29 -1.90
C GLY A 99 -0.49 -0.70 -1.25
N HIS A 100 0.55 -0.44 -2.04
CA HIS A 100 1.82 0.12 -1.58
C HIS A 100 1.91 1.63 -1.79
N ILE A 101 2.82 2.27 -1.05
CA ILE A 101 3.34 3.59 -1.42
C ILE A 101 4.17 3.45 -2.71
N ILE A 102 3.86 4.28 -3.70
CA ILE A 102 4.60 4.38 -4.97
C ILE A 102 5.76 5.36 -4.80
N SER A 103 5.49 6.50 -4.16
CA SER A 103 6.51 7.49 -3.81
C SER A 103 6.11 8.24 -2.54
N ALA A 104 7.11 8.67 -1.77
CA ALA A 104 6.90 9.46 -0.58
C ALA A 104 7.90 10.62 -0.50
N GLU A 105 7.46 11.69 0.14
CA GLU A 105 8.28 12.82 0.54
C GLU A 105 8.01 13.16 2.00
N PHE A 106 9.07 13.51 2.73
CA PHE A 106 8.98 14.02 4.09
C PHE A 106 9.86 15.26 4.23
N VAL A 107 9.31 16.36 4.74
CA VAL A 107 10.03 17.59 5.06
C VAL A 107 10.16 17.66 6.57
N ASN A 108 11.34 17.32 7.09
CA ASN A 108 11.65 17.43 8.52
C ASN A 108 12.59 18.61 8.73
N GLN A 109 12.12 19.61 9.48
CA GLN A 109 12.91 20.79 9.86
C GLN A 109 13.55 21.51 8.66
N GLY A 110 12.83 21.55 7.52
CA GLY A 110 13.30 22.19 6.28
C GLY A 110 14.22 21.33 5.41
N LYS A 111 14.55 20.10 5.82
CA LYS A 111 15.24 19.12 4.98
C LYS A 111 14.22 18.17 4.35
N THR A 112 14.30 18.03 3.03
CA THR A 112 13.43 17.15 2.24
C THR A 112 14.07 15.77 2.08
N TYR A 113 13.29 14.73 2.35
CA TYR A 113 13.62 13.33 2.13
C TYR A 113 12.64 12.76 1.12
N GLN A 114 13.13 12.05 0.11
CA GLN A 114 12.32 11.49 -0.96
C GLN A 114 12.66 10.02 -1.18
N ALA A 115 11.64 9.24 -1.51
CA ALA A 115 11.77 7.82 -1.78
C ALA A 115 10.78 7.38 -2.85
N VAL A 116 11.22 6.52 -3.77
CA VAL A 116 10.41 5.94 -4.83
C VAL A 116 10.53 4.41 -4.77
N ARG A 117 9.39 3.73 -4.82
CA ARG A 117 9.33 2.27 -4.85
C ARG A 117 9.78 1.76 -6.21
N TYR A 118 10.75 0.86 -6.24
CA TYR A 118 11.27 0.27 -7.46
C TYR A 118 11.48 -1.23 -7.30
N THR A 119 11.20 -1.98 -8.36
CA THR A 119 11.51 -3.41 -8.46
C THR A 119 12.76 -3.55 -9.32
N ASP A 120 13.83 -4.10 -8.77
CA ASP A 120 15.08 -4.30 -9.50
C ASP A 120 15.04 -5.55 -10.41
N SER A 121 16.13 -5.77 -11.14
CA SER A 121 16.25 -6.90 -12.08
C SER A 121 16.29 -8.28 -11.41
N GLN A 122 16.39 -8.34 -10.08
CA GLN A 122 16.34 -9.57 -9.29
C GLN A 122 14.97 -9.75 -8.60
N ASP A 123 13.94 -9.02 -9.06
CA ASP A 123 12.60 -8.96 -8.48
C ASP A 123 12.58 -8.47 -7.02
N LYS A 124 13.66 -7.83 -6.55
CA LYS A 124 13.67 -7.21 -5.23
C LYS A 124 12.93 -5.88 -5.31
N VAL A 125 11.93 -5.74 -4.45
CA VAL A 125 11.20 -4.49 -4.26
C VAL A 125 11.82 -3.73 -3.08
N ASP A 126 12.19 -2.48 -3.30
CA ASP A 126 12.68 -1.58 -2.25
C ASP A 126 12.34 -0.12 -2.55
N TYR A 127 12.66 0.77 -1.61
CA TYR A 127 12.53 2.21 -1.77
C TYR A 127 13.91 2.85 -2.00
N TYR A 128 14.00 3.73 -2.98
CA TYR A 128 15.25 4.36 -3.40
C TYR A 128 15.13 5.87 -3.41
N THR A 129 16.20 6.56 -3.03
CA THR A 129 16.31 8.01 -3.17
C THR A 129 16.58 8.35 -4.65
N PRO A 130 15.80 9.28 -5.25
CA PRO A 130 15.97 9.69 -6.66
C PRO A 130 17.17 10.61 -6.90
#